data_AF-A0A0G4E4V8-F1
#
_entry.id   AF-A0A0G4E4V8-F1
#
_cell.length_a   1.000
_cell.length_b   1.000
_cell.length_c   1.000
_cell.angle_alpha   90.00
_cell.angle_beta   90.00
_cell.angle_gamma   90.00
#
_symmetry.space_group_name_H-M   'P 1'
#
loop_
_entity.id
_entity.type
_entity.pdbx_description
1 polymer ?
#
loop_
_entity_poly.entity_id
_entity_poly.type
_entity_poly.pdbx_seq_one_letter_code
_entity_poly.pdbx_strand_id
1 'polypeptide(L)'
;MTTTAHRQGADHLVDVPVAELTTLMIDWLTARSEGVSAEFDGNYIRHCPVPNEYEGIYSPSTNPLDGHPLLEREKIQLRYIDCPGHSWNGLWLAQDCRFRSTSKSVEWSAYGVPYPELALGFLTGSTMLIAGLRFIIAKTCVGKSKTPMVRVPSELIGAA
;
A
#
# COMPACT_ATOMS: atom_id res chain seq x y z
N MET A 1 -18.74 -7.34 38.22
CA MET A 1 -18.82 -6.02 37.55
C MET A 1 -17.99 -6.13 36.29
N THR A 2 -18.65 -6.27 35.15
CA THR A 2 -18.02 -6.57 33.85
C THR A 2 -17.91 -5.25 33.11
N THR A 3 -16.71 -4.67 33.04
CA THR A 3 -16.50 -3.39 32.36
C THR A 3 -16.38 -3.64 30.87
N THR A 4 -17.44 -3.28 30.16
CA THR A 4 -17.50 -3.14 28.71
C THR A 4 -16.61 -1.99 28.25
N ALA A 5 -15.50 -2.28 27.58
CA ALA A 5 -14.79 -1.32 26.73
C ALA A 5 -13.84 -2.05 25.77
N HIS A 6 -14.32 -2.45 24.59
CA HIS A 6 -13.50 -2.57 23.36
C HIS A 6 -14.39 -2.89 22.15
N ARG A 7 -15.18 -1.91 21.72
CA ARG A 7 -15.81 -1.87 20.39
C ARG A 7 -15.88 -0.41 19.96
N GLN A 8 -14.76 0.18 19.57
CA GLN A 8 -14.77 1.54 19.00
C GLN A 8 -14.04 1.69 17.66
N GLY A 9 -13.40 0.65 17.11
CA GLY A 9 -12.72 0.76 15.80
C GLY A 9 -13.45 0.12 14.61
N ALA A 10 -14.61 -0.51 14.81
CA ALA A 10 -15.24 -1.38 13.79
C ALA A 10 -16.44 -0.76 13.04
N ASP A 11 -17.02 0.34 13.53
CA ASP A 11 -18.38 0.70 13.10
C ASP A 11 -18.47 1.55 11.82
N HIS A 12 -17.38 2.12 11.30
CA HIS A 12 -17.41 2.86 10.03
C HIS A 12 -16.15 2.63 9.18
N LEU A 13 -16.12 1.50 8.47
CA LEU A 13 -15.21 1.27 7.35
C LEU A 13 -15.76 1.90 6.08
N VAL A 14 -14.89 2.49 5.27
CA VAL A 14 -15.22 3.14 4.00
C VAL A 14 -14.43 2.51 2.87
N ASP A 15 -15.08 2.29 1.73
CA ASP A 15 -14.43 1.81 0.52
C ASP A 15 -13.63 2.94 -0.14
N VAL A 16 -12.34 2.71 -0.35
CA VAL A 16 -11.41 3.66 -0.96
C VAL A 16 -10.69 3.00 -2.14
N PRO A 17 -10.57 3.66 -3.31
CA PRO A 17 -9.77 3.15 -4.41
C PRO A 17 -8.30 3.00 -3.99
N VAL A 18 -7.66 1.88 -4.34
CA VAL A 18 -6.25 1.66 -3.95
C VAL A 18 -5.32 2.74 -4.51
N ALA A 19 -5.65 3.31 -5.68
CA ALA A 19 -4.91 4.41 -6.28
C ALA A 19 -4.97 5.73 -5.48
N GLU A 20 -5.91 5.85 -4.54
CA GLU A 20 -6.16 7.06 -3.74
C GLU A 20 -5.68 6.93 -2.28
N LEU A 21 -5.13 5.77 -1.89
CA LEU A 21 -4.70 5.56 -0.51
C LEU A 21 -3.62 6.55 -0.09
N THR A 22 -3.84 7.21 1.05
CA THR A 22 -2.86 8.08 1.71
C THR A 22 -1.80 7.25 2.45
N THR A 23 -0.75 7.90 2.95
CA THR A 23 0.30 7.23 3.75
C THR A 23 -0.28 6.51 4.96
N LEU A 24 -1.15 7.16 5.74
CA LEU A 24 -1.81 6.55 6.90
C LEU A 24 -2.65 5.32 6.53
N MET A 25 -3.42 5.39 5.44
CA MET A 25 -4.20 4.26 4.96
C MET A 25 -3.30 3.11 4.52
N ILE A 26 -2.20 3.42 3.81
CA ILE A 26 -1.21 2.43 3.38
C ILE A 26 -0.58 1.77 4.61
N ASP A 27 -0.13 2.55 5.59
CA ASP A 27 0.55 2.03 6.78
C ASP A 27 -0.38 1.13 7.61
N TRP A 28 -1.64 1.54 7.78
CA TRP A 28 -2.65 0.74 8.49
C TRP A 28 -2.98 -0.57 7.75
N LEU A 29 -3.23 -0.50 6.43
CA LEU A 29 -3.51 -1.69 5.63
C LEU A 29 -2.31 -2.65 5.62
N THR A 30 -1.09 -2.10 5.55
CA THR A 30 0.15 -2.89 5.58
C THR A 30 0.31 -3.57 6.94
N ALA A 31 0.09 -2.85 8.05
CA ALA A 31 0.16 -3.45 9.38
C ALA A 31 -0.79 -4.65 9.51
N ARG A 32 -2.01 -4.50 9.01
CA ARG A 32 -3.01 -5.59 9.01
C ARG A 32 -2.61 -6.76 8.12
N SER A 33 -2.06 -6.53 6.93
CA SER A 33 -1.62 -7.62 6.05
C SER A 33 -0.41 -8.37 6.60
N GLU A 34 0.47 -7.66 7.31
CA GLU A 34 1.68 -8.22 7.94
C GLU A 34 1.41 -8.86 9.31
N GLY A 35 0.17 -8.75 9.84
CA GLY A 35 -0.16 -9.22 11.18
C GLY A 35 0.54 -8.44 12.30
N VAL A 36 0.96 -7.20 12.02
CA VAL A 36 1.57 -6.28 12.98
C VAL A 36 0.48 -5.67 13.85
N SER A 37 0.61 -5.78 15.17
CA SER A 37 -0.30 -5.13 16.10
C SER A 37 -0.05 -3.63 16.08
N ALA A 38 -0.98 -2.88 15.47
CA ALA A 38 -0.86 -1.44 15.33
C ALA A 38 -2.19 -0.72 15.50
N GLU A 39 -2.12 0.50 16.04
CA GLU A 39 -3.26 1.38 16.31
C GLU A 39 -3.02 2.77 15.71
N PHE A 40 -4.09 3.48 15.39
CA PHE A 40 -4.02 4.88 15.00
C PHE A 40 -4.15 5.77 16.24
N ASP A 41 -3.14 6.59 16.52
CA ASP A 41 -3.11 7.48 17.70
C ASP A 41 -3.76 8.85 17.46
N GLY A 42 -4.38 9.05 16.29
CA GLY A 42 -4.89 10.33 15.82
C GLY A 42 -3.96 11.08 14.87
N ASN A 43 -2.67 10.71 14.80
CA ASN A 43 -1.68 11.31 13.89
C ASN A 43 -0.89 10.28 13.08
N TYR A 44 -0.59 9.13 13.68
CA TYR A 44 0.28 8.09 13.11
C TYR A 44 -0.28 6.70 13.37
N ILE A 45 0.13 5.75 12.55
CA ILE A 45 0.00 4.32 12.84
C ILE A 45 1.16 3.92 13.74
N ARG A 46 0.87 3.34 14.91
CA ARG A 46 1.87 3.00 15.93
C ARG A 46 1.87 1.51 16.22
N HIS A 47 3.07 0.94 16.38
CA HIS A 47 3.25 -0.39 16.93
C HIS A 47 2.72 -0.43 18.36
N CYS A 48 1.86 -1.41 18.63
CA CYS A 48 1.10 -1.51 19.87
C CYS A 48 0.95 -2.99 20.26
N PRO A 49 1.97 -3.63 20.86
CA PRO A 49 1.91 -5.04 21.21
C PRO A 49 0.90 -5.34 22.32
N VAL A 50 0.62 -4.33 23.16
CA VAL A 50 -0.45 -4.31 24.15
C VAL A 50 -1.34 -3.10 23.83
N PRO A 51 -2.69 -3.20 23.88
CA PRO A 51 -3.58 -2.08 23.53
C PRO A 51 -3.25 -0.80 24.32
N ASN A 52 -3.17 0.34 23.62
CA ASN A 52 -2.76 1.64 24.15
C ASN A 52 -1.32 1.76 24.70
N GLU A 53 -0.44 0.77 24.48
CA GLU A 53 1.00 0.86 24.79
C GLU A 53 1.81 1.02 23.51
N TYR A 54 2.19 2.26 23.20
CA TYR A 54 2.86 2.59 21.95
C TYR A 54 4.38 2.54 22.04
N GLU A 55 5.01 1.69 21.23
CA GLU A 55 6.47 1.53 21.21
C GLU A 55 7.15 2.36 20.12
N GLY A 56 6.49 2.55 18.97
CA GLY A 56 7.08 3.26 17.83
C GLY A 56 6.09 3.51 16.70
N ILE A 57 6.46 4.39 15.77
CA ILE A 57 5.66 4.67 14.57
C ILE A 57 5.93 3.56 13.55
N TYR A 58 4.85 2.98 13.00
CA TYR A 58 4.92 2.03 11.91
C TYR A 58 4.57 2.77 10.61
N SER A 59 5.57 2.99 9.74
CA SER A 59 5.42 3.90 8.59
C SER A 59 6.04 3.37 7.29
N PRO A 60 5.71 2.14 6.84
CA PRO A 60 6.29 1.56 5.63
C PRO A 60 6.13 2.41 4.37
N SER A 61 5.11 3.28 4.30
CA SER A 61 4.89 4.19 3.18
C SER A 61 5.90 5.34 3.07
N THR A 62 6.61 5.66 4.15
CA THR A 62 7.56 6.79 4.21
C THR A 62 8.93 6.43 4.77
N ASN A 63 9.04 5.36 5.57
CA ASN A 63 10.28 4.85 6.12
C ASN A 63 10.84 3.68 5.28
N PRO A 64 11.99 3.87 4.59
CA PRO A 64 12.61 2.81 3.80
C PRO A 64 12.96 1.54 4.58
N LEU A 65 13.30 1.65 5.87
CA LEU A 65 13.66 0.49 6.69
C LEU A 65 12.48 -0.46 6.90
N ASP A 66 11.26 0.06 6.91
CA ASP A 66 10.04 -0.72 7.05
C ASP A 66 9.52 -1.17 5.67
N GLY A 67 9.57 -0.26 4.68
CA GLY A 67 8.94 -0.47 3.37
C GLY A 67 9.77 -1.26 2.36
N HIS A 68 11.09 -1.06 2.27
CA HIS A 68 11.93 -1.76 1.28
C HIS A 68 11.92 -3.28 1.44
N PRO A 69 12.02 -3.86 2.66
CA PRO A 69 11.96 -5.31 2.82
C PRO A 69 10.68 -5.93 2.25
N LEU A 70 9.54 -5.23 2.32
CA LEU A 70 8.27 -5.67 1.75
C LEU A 70 8.32 -5.72 0.22
N LEU A 71 8.87 -4.67 -0.41
CA LEU A 71 9.01 -4.60 -1.87
C LEU A 71 9.93 -5.72 -2.39
N GLU A 72 11.04 -5.99 -1.70
CA GLU A 72 12.01 -7.03 -2.05
C GLU A 72 11.44 -8.44 -1.87
N ARG A 73 10.70 -8.68 -0.77
CA ARG A 73 10.03 -9.95 -0.49
C ARG A 73 8.96 -10.23 -1.55
N GLU A 74 8.14 -9.22 -1.86
CA GLU A 74 7.05 -9.37 -2.81
C GLU A 74 7.48 -9.33 -4.27
N LYS A 75 8.76 -9.03 -4.55
CA LYS A 75 9.33 -8.97 -5.91
C LYS A 75 8.62 -7.91 -6.76
N ILE A 76 8.49 -6.70 -6.21
CA ILE A 76 7.89 -5.56 -6.90
C ILE A 76 8.91 -4.88 -7.80
N GLN A 77 8.59 -4.73 -9.08
CA GLN A 77 9.34 -3.91 -10.01
C GLN A 77 8.84 -2.47 -9.96
N LEU A 78 9.79 -1.53 -9.95
CA LEU A 78 9.53 -0.11 -9.82
C LEU A 78 10.18 0.66 -10.98
N ARG A 79 9.52 1.73 -11.43
CA ARG A 79 10.05 2.65 -12.44
C ARG A 79 9.57 4.07 -12.20
N TYR A 80 10.50 5.02 -12.18
CA TYR A 80 10.17 6.43 -12.25
C TYR A 80 9.92 6.87 -13.69
N ILE A 81 8.93 7.73 -13.90
CA ILE A 81 8.61 8.29 -15.21
C ILE A 81 9.11 9.73 -15.25
N ASP A 82 10.25 9.92 -15.91
CA ASP A 82 10.80 11.23 -16.25
C ASP A 82 10.60 11.46 -17.75
N CYS A 83 9.42 11.94 -18.11
CA CYS A 83 9.04 12.18 -19.50
C CYS A 83 8.02 13.33 -19.55
N PRO A 84 8.49 14.58 -19.73
CA PRO A 84 7.62 15.75 -19.83
C PRO A 84 6.53 15.55 -20.90
N GLY A 85 5.28 15.89 -20.54
CA GLY A 85 4.11 15.72 -21.42
C GLY A 85 3.42 14.36 -21.35
N HIS A 86 4.01 13.38 -20.65
CA HIS A 86 3.36 12.11 -20.37
C HIS A 86 2.40 12.20 -19.16
N SER A 87 1.27 11.49 -19.21
CA SER A 87 0.21 11.56 -18.18
C SER A 87 0.67 11.13 -16.77
N TRP A 88 1.70 10.31 -16.68
CA TRP A 88 2.31 9.86 -15.41
C TRP A 88 3.67 10.49 -15.13
N ASN A 89 4.02 11.60 -15.81
CA ASN A 89 5.28 12.29 -15.56
C ASN A 89 5.41 12.67 -14.08
N GLY A 90 6.59 12.39 -13.49
CA GLY A 90 6.85 12.66 -12.08
C GLY A 90 6.37 11.59 -11.11
N LEU A 91 5.78 10.48 -11.59
CA LEU A 91 5.29 9.39 -10.74
C LEU A 91 6.16 8.14 -10.81
N TRP A 92 6.09 7.35 -9.75
CA TRP A 92 6.57 5.97 -9.71
C TRP A 92 5.48 5.00 -10.15
N LEU A 93 5.85 4.02 -10.96
CA LEU A 93 5.03 2.86 -11.31
C LEU A 93 5.51 1.63 -10.56
N ALA A 94 4.58 0.79 -10.12
CA ALA A 94 4.84 -0.49 -9.49
C ALA A 94 4.07 -1.63 -10.18
N GLN A 95 4.73 -2.78 -10.36
CA GLN A 95 4.14 -4.01 -10.89
C GLN A 95 4.84 -5.27 -10.34
N ASP A 96 4.21 -6.44 -10.46
CA ASP A 96 4.81 -7.72 -10.05
C ASP A 96 5.90 -8.18 -11.03
N CYS A 97 7.07 -8.63 -10.56
CA CYS A 97 8.18 -9.07 -11.42
C CYS A 97 8.36 -10.59 -11.53
N ARG A 98 7.54 -11.41 -10.84
CA ARG A 98 7.74 -12.89 -10.74
C ARG A 98 7.69 -13.66 -12.06
N PHE A 99 7.35 -13.02 -13.18
CA PHE A 99 7.21 -13.68 -14.49
C PHE A 99 7.99 -13.02 -15.65
N ARG A 100 9.01 -12.19 -15.38
CA ARG A 100 9.97 -11.77 -16.43
C ARG A 100 11.36 -12.33 -16.14
N SER A 101 12.02 -12.84 -17.18
CA SER A 101 13.44 -13.17 -17.10
C SER A 101 14.24 -11.89 -16.82
N THR A 102 15.09 -11.94 -15.80
CA THR A 102 16.01 -10.86 -15.42
C THR A 102 17.21 -10.79 -16.39
N SER A 103 16.96 -10.72 -17.69
CA SER A 103 18.03 -10.39 -18.65
C SER A 103 18.23 -8.87 -18.72
N LYS A 104 19.45 -8.47 -19.09
CA LYS A 104 20.04 -7.11 -18.93
C LYS A 104 19.35 -5.96 -19.68
N SER A 105 18.23 -6.21 -20.34
CA SER A 105 17.40 -5.17 -20.93
C SER A 105 15.93 -5.54 -20.73
N VAL A 106 15.36 -5.20 -19.57
CA VAL A 106 13.91 -5.11 -19.47
C VAL A 106 13.50 -3.85 -20.22
N GLU A 107 13.44 -3.96 -21.53
CA GLU A 107 12.80 -2.94 -22.34
C GLU A 107 11.36 -2.80 -21.86
N TRP A 108 11.03 -1.61 -21.37
CA TRP A 108 9.64 -1.18 -21.23
C TRP A 108 9.07 -0.79 -22.61
N SER A 109 9.37 -1.56 -23.66
CA SER A 109 9.02 -1.25 -25.05
C SER A 109 7.54 -1.54 -25.39
N ALA A 110 6.81 -2.13 -24.45
CA ALA A 110 5.36 -2.07 -24.39
C ALA A 110 4.98 -2.04 -22.91
N TYR A 111 4.12 -1.10 -22.50
CA TYR A 111 3.39 -1.20 -21.24
C TYR A 111 2.93 -2.66 -21.13
N GLY A 112 3.45 -3.39 -20.14
CA GLY A 112 3.40 -4.85 -20.13
C GLY A 112 1.98 -5.37 -20.36
N VAL A 113 1.89 -6.45 -21.15
CA VAL A 113 0.62 -7.15 -21.41
C VAL A 113 -0.15 -7.33 -20.09
N PRO A 114 -1.45 -7.00 -20.05
CA PRO A 114 -2.24 -7.02 -18.82
C PRO A 114 -2.21 -8.41 -18.18
N TYR A 115 -1.83 -8.44 -16.90
CA TYR A 115 -1.98 -9.64 -16.07
C TYR A 115 -3.46 -10.02 -16.00
N PRO A 116 -3.86 -11.22 -16.47
CA PRO A 116 -5.22 -11.70 -16.31
C PRO A 116 -5.58 -11.93 -14.82
N GLU A 117 -4.62 -11.82 -13.90
CA GLU A 117 -4.80 -12.00 -12.45
C GLU A 117 -4.93 -10.74 -11.60
N LEU A 118 -4.69 -9.56 -12.16
CA LEU A 118 -4.95 -8.31 -11.45
C LEU A 118 -5.77 -7.31 -12.26
N ALA A 119 -5.91 -7.48 -13.58
CA ALA A 119 -6.53 -6.49 -14.48
C ALA A 119 -5.96 -5.05 -14.35
N LEU A 120 -4.87 -4.86 -13.58
CA LEU A 120 -4.37 -3.54 -13.18
C LEU A 120 -3.12 -3.10 -13.91
N GLY A 121 -2.31 -4.02 -14.47
CA GLY A 121 -1.07 -3.68 -15.19
C GLY A 121 0.01 -3.09 -14.28
N PHE A 122 -0.25 -1.94 -13.68
CA PHE A 122 0.60 -1.22 -12.73
C PHE A 122 -0.25 -0.34 -11.79
N LEU A 123 0.31 0.05 -10.64
CA LEU A 123 -0.21 1.16 -9.83
C LEU A 123 0.83 2.26 -9.71
N THR A 124 0.37 3.47 -9.37
CA THR A 124 1.22 4.66 -9.30
C THR A 124 1.29 5.25 -7.89
N GLY A 125 2.34 6.02 -7.65
CA GLY A 125 2.54 6.78 -6.42
C GLY A 125 3.53 7.93 -6.62
N SER A 126 3.45 8.93 -5.75
CA SER A 126 4.40 10.04 -5.72
C SER A 126 5.80 9.61 -5.29
N THR A 127 5.89 8.53 -4.49
CA THR A 127 7.15 7.89 -4.11
C THR A 127 7.17 6.41 -4.50
N MET A 128 8.37 5.85 -4.55
CA MET A 128 8.60 4.43 -4.79
C MET A 128 7.84 3.54 -3.79
N LEU A 129 7.88 3.89 -2.51
CA LEU A 129 7.20 3.17 -1.43
C LEU A 129 5.67 3.21 -1.59
N ILE A 130 5.12 4.39 -1.87
CA ILE A 130 3.67 4.55 -2.08
C ILE A 130 3.19 3.72 -3.28
N ALA A 131 3.89 3.80 -4.42
CA ALA A 131 3.52 3.03 -5.60
C ALA A 131 3.58 1.52 -5.33
N GLY A 132 4.68 1.06 -4.72
CA GLY A 132 4.91 -0.35 -4.43
C GLY A 132 3.93 -0.93 -3.42
N LEU A 133 3.67 -0.23 -2.31
CA LEU A 133 2.75 -0.70 -1.28
C LEU A 133 1.29 -0.68 -1.74
N ARG A 134 0.87 0.31 -2.53
CA ARG A 134 -0.44 0.28 -3.19
C ARG A 134 -0.58 -0.98 -4.05
N PHE A 135 0.45 -1.33 -4.81
CA PHE A 135 0.44 -2.56 -5.61
C PHE A 135 0.34 -3.83 -4.75
N ILE A 136 1.13 -3.91 -3.68
CA ILE A 136 1.07 -5.03 -2.72
C ILE A 136 -0.32 -5.14 -2.09
N ILE A 137 -0.91 -4.03 -1.65
CA ILE A 137 -2.25 -3.99 -1.05
C ILE A 137 -3.31 -4.45 -2.06
N ALA A 138 -3.31 -3.94 -3.30
CA ALA A 138 -4.25 -4.39 -4.32
C ALA A 138 -4.14 -5.90 -4.57
N LYS A 139 -2.90 -6.40 -4.65
CA LYS A 139 -2.60 -7.81 -4.87
C LYS A 139 -3.10 -8.69 -3.71
N THR A 140 -2.86 -8.29 -2.47
CA THR A 140 -3.14 -9.09 -1.28
C THR A 140 -4.61 -8.99 -0.84
N CYS A 141 -5.20 -7.80 -0.90
CA CYS A 141 -6.52 -7.53 -0.31
C CYS A 141 -7.70 -7.65 -1.29
N VAL A 142 -7.45 -7.55 -2.59
CA VAL A 142 -8.54 -7.46 -3.60
C VAL A 142 -8.42 -8.55 -4.66
N GLY A 143 -7.27 -8.66 -5.33
CA GLY A 143 -7.10 -9.52 -6.50
C GLY A 143 -7.63 -8.87 -7.79
N LYS A 144 -8.25 -9.66 -8.68
CA LYS A 144 -8.66 -9.25 -10.05
C LYS A 144 -9.75 -8.16 -10.04
N SER A 145 -9.39 -6.89 -10.22
CA SER A 145 -10.36 -5.79 -10.38
C SER A 145 -9.81 -4.67 -11.26
N LYS A 146 -10.66 -4.04 -12.10
CA LYS A 146 -10.30 -2.83 -12.85
C LYS A 146 -10.19 -1.59 -11.95
N THR A 147 -10.90 -1.60 -10.83
CA THR A 147 -10.96 -0.52 -9.83
C THR A 147 -10.85 -1.17 -8.46
N PRO A 148 -9.64 -1.54 -8.00
CA PRO A 148 -9.47 -2.20 -6.72
C PRO A 148 -9.87 -1.25 -5.60
N MET A 149 -10.81 -1.70 -4.77
CA MET A 149 -11.30 -0.96 -3.61
C MET A 149 -10.90 -1.72 -2.35
N VAL A 150 -10.49 -0.99 -1.32
CA VAL A 150 -10.19 -1.54 0.00
C VAL A 150 -10.93 -0.78 1.07
N ARG A 151 -11.19 -1.45 2.20
CA ARG A 151 -11.90 -0.88 3.33
C ARG A 151 -10.93 -0.36 4.38
N VAL A 152 -11.02 0.92 4.70
CA VAL A 152 -10.22 1.59 5.74
C VAL A 152 -11.13 2.26 6.76
N PRO A 153 -10.70 2.44 8.02
CA PRO A 153 -11.43 3.24 9.00
C PRO A 153 -11.63 4.67 8.50
N SER A 154 -12.85 5.18 8.65
CA SER A 154 -13.21 6.55 8.23
C SER A 154 -12.32 7.62 8.85
N GLU A 155 -11.85 7.42 10.09
CA GLU A 155 -10.90 8.30 10.78
C GLU A 155 -9.57 8.50 10.02
N LEU A 156 -9.16 7.54 9.19
CA LEU A 156 -7.94 7.66 8.37
C LEU A 156 -8.13 8.51 7.11
N ILE A 157 -9.37 8.84 6.74
CA ILE A 157 -9.69 9.63 5.53
C ILE A 157 -9.48 11.13 5.76
N GLY A 158 -9.74 11.61 6.98
CA GLY A 158 -9.65 13.03 7.33
C GLY A 158 -8.33 13.46 7.98
N ALA A 159 -7.43 12.52 8.27
CA ALA A 159 -6.22 12.76 9.06
C ALA A 159 -4.98 13.19 8.24
N ALA A 160 -5.18 13.72 7.03
CA ALA A 160 -4.11 14.10 6.09
C ALA A 160 -3.73 15.58 6.18
#